data_AF-A0A7W1J5C0-F1
#
_entry.id   AF-A0A7W1J5C0-F1
#
_cell.length_a   1.000
_cell.length_b   1.000
_cell.length_c   1.000
_cell.angle_alpha   90.00
_cell.angle_beta   90.00
_cell.angle_gamma   90.00
#
_symmetry.space_group_name_H-M   'P 1'
#
loop_
_entity.id
_entity.type
_entity.pdbx_description
1 polymer ?
#
loop_
_entity_poly.entity_id
_entity_poly.type
_entity_poly.pdbx_seq_one_letter_code
_entity_poly.pdbx_strand_id
1 'polypeptide(L)'
;MKSNQEIDYKILGEELQCVEIELDPNETVIAEAGNFMMMDDGIRMDTIFGDGSKQQSGFMDKLFSAGKRLLVGESLFMTAFTNIGNAKRRITFASPYPGKIIAMDLSQLHGKLICQKDAFLCAAKGVSIGIEFQKKLGTGLFGGEGFIMEKLEGDGMAFVHSGGMIIEKKLMPGELIKVDTGCIVAFTHDIDYDIQFIGGIRNAIFGGEGLFFATIKGPGTVWIQSLPVSRLAGRMMAYANNGKEEGSVLGGLGRMFDGDNS
;
A
#
# COMPACT_ATOMS: atom_id res chain seq x y z
N MET A 1 -7.80 -19.53 21.00
CA MET A 1 -6.64 -20.25 20.43
C MET A 1 -6.44 -19.64 19.06
N LYS A 2 -5.27 -19.02 18.80
CA LYS A 2 -5.06 -18.29 17.55
C LYS A 2 -5.07 -19.24 16.35
N SER A 3 -5.68 -18.84 15.24
CA SER A 3 -5.69 -19.62 13.99
C SER A 3 -4.52 -19.32 13.08
N ASN A 4 -3.95 -18.12 13.17
CA ASN A 4 -2.85 -17.68 12.34
C ASN A 4 -1.49 -18.05 12.97
N GLN A 5 -0.44 -18.13 12.14
CA GLN A 5 0.91 -18.40 12.62
C GLN A 5 1.41 -17.24 13.48
N GLU A 6 2.00 -17.54 14.64
CA GLU A 6 2.73 -16.55 15.43
C GLU A 6 4.06 -16.28 14.75
N ILE A 7 4.42 -15.01 14.60
CA ILE A 7 5.63 -14.62 13.88
C ILE A 7 6.45 -13.70 14.77
N ASP A 8 7.70 -14.09 14.99
CA ASP A 8 8.70 -13.26 15.63
C ASP A 8 9.23 -12.21 14.64
N TYR A 9 9.47 -10.98 15.12
CA TYR A 9 9.96 -9.91 14.26
C TYR A 9 10.88 -8.93 14.99
N LYS A 10 11.66 -8.21 14.18
CA LYS A 10 12.48 -7.08 14.61
C LYS A 10 12.39 -5.95 13.58
N ILE A 11 11.98 -4.76 14.04
CA ILE A 11 12.06 -3.54 13.22
C ILE A 11 13.47 -2.95 13.37
N LEU A 12 14.15 -2.76 12.25
CA LEU A 12 15.50 -2.22 12.17
C LEU A 12 15.45 -0.77 11.69
N GLY A 13 16.34 0.08 12.20
CA GLY A 13 16.42 1.49 11.83
C GLY A 13 15.51 2.42 12.66
N GLU A 14 15.82 3.72 12.63
CA GLU A 14 15.09 4.75 13.38
C GLU A 14 14.16 5.56 12.47
N GLU A 15 14.72 6.10 11.38
CA GLU A 15 14.00 6.95 10.41
C GLU A 15 13.71 6.26 9.08
N LEU A 16 14.56 5.30 8.69
CA LEU A 16 14.39 4.46 7.52
C LEU A 16 14.34 3.02 7.99
N GLN A 17 13.14 2.44 8.01
CA GLN A 17 12.92 1.16 8.65
C GLN A 17 12.72 0.02 7.67
N CYS A 18 13.24 -1.16 8.03
CA CYS A 18 12.87 -2.44 7.47
C CYS A 18 12.45 -3.39 8.60
N VAL A 19 11.66 -4.41 8.28
CA VAL A 19 11.24 -5.42 9.25
C VAL A 19 11.87 -6.76 8.89
N GLU A 20 12.62 -7.32 9.84
CA GLU A 20 13.11 -8.69 9.81
C GLU A 20 12.08 -9.58 10.49
N ILE A 21 11.65 -10.61 9.77
CA ILE A 21 10.72 -11.63 10.20
C ILE A 21 11.51 -12.92 10.43
N GLU A 22 11.37 -13.52 11.60
CA GLU A 22 11.92 -14.83 11.90
C GLU A 22 10.84 -15.90 11.70
N LEU A 23 11.17 -16.93 10.93
CA LEU A 23 10.28 -18.04 10.61
C LEU A 23 10.87 -19.34 11.16
N ASP A 24 10.13 -20.03 12.00
CA ASP A 24 10.41 -21.42 12.36
C ASP A 24 10.18 -22.36 11.15
N PRO A 25 10.69 -23.61 11.18
CA PRO A 25 10.46 -24.57 10.10
C PRO A 25 8.97 -24.71 9.74
N ASN A 26 8.66 -24.54 8.45
CA ASN A 26 7.31 -24.54 7.85
C ASN A 26 6.43 -23.31 8.15
N GLU A 27 6.96 -22.29 8.81
CA GLU A 27 6.26 -21.01 8.90
C GLU A 27 6.34 -20.23 7.60
N THR A 28 5.29 -19.44 7.37
CA THR A 28 5.12 -18.66 6.15
C THR A 28 4.70 -17.23 6.50
N VAL A 29 5.35 -16.28 5.84
CA VAL A 29 4.91 -14.89 5.76
C VAL A 29 4.44 -14.59 4.33
N ILE A 30 3.40 -13.77 4.20
CA ILE A 30 2.89 -13.30 2.90
C ILE A 30 3.23 -11.82 2.73
N ALA A 31 3.65 -11.41 1.54
CA ALA A 31 3.94 -10.02 1.21
C ALA A 31 3.65 -9.72 -0.26
N GLU A 32 3.49 -8.45 -0.62
CA GLU A 32 3.53 -8.04 -2.02
C GLU A 32 4.95 -8.18 -2.59
N ALA A 33 5.06 -8.53 -3.88
CA ALA A 33 6.34 -8.85 -4.51
C ALA A 33 7.35 -7.68 -4.51
N GLY A 34 6.89 -6.43 -4.42
CA GLY A 34 7.74 -5.24 -4.45
C GLY A 34 8.47 -4.91 -3.14
N ASN A 35 8.09 -5.55 -2.03
CA ASN A 35 8.56 -5.18 -0.68
C ASN A 35 9.68 -6.08 -0.15
N PHE A 36 10.06 -7.13 -0.90
CA PHE A 36 11.13 -8.05 -0.52
C PHE A 36 12.50 -7.36 -0.57
N MET A 37 13.29 -7.49 0.50
CA MET A 37 14.64 -6.94 0.59
C MET A 37 15.72 -8.04 0.54
N MET A 38 15.69 -8.98 1.49
CA MET A 38 16.66 -10.07 1.59
C MET A 38 16.08 -11.25 2.38
N MET A 39 16.66 -12.44 2.23
CA MET A 39 16.30 -13.63 3.01
C MET A 39 17.51 -14.54 3.20
N ASP A 40 17.48 -15.33 4.27
CA ASP A 40 18.40 -16.45 4.46
C ASP A 40 18.19 -17.53 3.40
N ASP A 41 19.23 -18.35 3.18
CA ASP A 41 19.08 -19.59 2.43
C ASP A 41 18.11 -20.56 3.11
N GLY A 42 17.30 -21.27 2.31
CA GLY A 42 16.24 -22.16 2.79
C GLY A 42 14.86 -21.51 2.95
N ILE A 43 14.66 -20.27 2.48
CA ILE A 43 13.32 -19.68 2.28
C ILE A 43 12.86 -19.93 0.83
N ARG A 44 11.72 -20.58 0.67
CA ARG A 44 11.07 -20.80 -0.64
C ARG A 44 10.04 -19.71 -0.91
N MET A 45 10.07 -19.17 -2.13
CA MET A 45 9.10 -18.20 -2.64
C MET A 45 8.09 -18.89 -3.54
N ASP A 46 6.80 -18.74 -3.23
CA ASP A 46 5.68 -19.24 -4.03
C ASP A 46 4.73 -18.08 -4.34
N THR A 47 4.49 -17.78 -5.62
CA THR A 47 3.48 -16.77 -6.02
C THR A 47 2.08 -17.33 -5.78
N ILE A 48 1.28 -16.61 -5.00
CA ILE A 48 -0.10 -16.96 -4.68
C ILE A 48 -1.04 -16.04 -5.46
N PHE A 49 -2.01 -16.66 -6.14
CA PHE A 49 -3.16 -15.95 -6.68
C PHE A 49 -4.26 -15.87 -5.61
N GLY A 50 -4.55 -14.66 -5.13
CA GLY A 50 -5.48 -14.40 -4.04
C GLY A 50 -4.78 -14.09 -2.71
N ASP A 51 -5.54 -14.12 -1.62
CA ASP A 51 -5.12 -13.62 -0.30
C ASP A 51 -4.31 -14.62 0.56
N GLY A 52 -4.03 -15.82 0.06
CA GLY A 52 -3.26 -16.83 0.78
C GLY A 52 -3.94 -17.45 2.01
N SER A 53 -5.19 -17.07 2.34
CA SER A 53 -5.93 -17.56 3.52
C SER A 53 -6.49 -18.98 3.36
N LYS A 54 -6.63 -19.47 2.11
CA LYS A 54 -7.15 -20.81 1.80
C LYS A 54 -6.06 -21.69 1.16
N GLN A 55 -5.87 -22.87 1.72
CA GLN A 55 -4.98 -23.92 1.23
C GLN A 55 -5.39 -24.34 -0.20
N GLN A 56 -4.75 -23.80 -1.23
CA GLN A 56 -5.05 -24.15 -2.61
C GLN A 56 -4.45 -25.50 -2.97
N SER A 57 -5.33 -26.47 -3.17
CA SER A 57 -5.09 -27.75 -3.81
C SER A 57 -4.66 -27.54 -5.28
N GLY A 58 -3.61 -28.23 -5.72
CA GLY A 58 -3.38 -28.59 -7.13
C GLY A 58 -2.85 -27.50 -8.07
N PHE A 59 -1.55 -27.59 -8.41
CA PHE A 59 -0.85 -26.77 -9.40
C PHE A 59 -1.24 -27.08 -10.86
N MET A 60 -2.20 -27.98 -11.13
CA MET A 60 -2.48 -28.49 -12.50
C MET A 60 -3.88 -28.18 -13.07
N ASP A 61 -4.84 -27.70 -12.27
CA ASP A 61 -6.20 -27.37 -12.75
C ASP A 61 -6.39 -25.90 -13.18
N LYS A 62 -5.42 -25.02 -12.92
CA LYS A 62 -5.53 -23.57 -13.19
C LYS A 62 -4.95 -23.11 -14.53
N LEU A 63 -4.27 -23.99 -15.28
CA LEU A 63 -3.75 -23.62 -16.59
C LEU A 63 -4.85 -23.55 -17.67
N PHE A 64 -6.01 -24.18 -17.45
CA PHE A 64 -7.17 -24.12 -18.37
C PHE A 64 -8.03 -22.85 -18.22
N SER A 65 -7.81 -22.01 -17.21
CA SER A 65 -8.52 -20.73 -17.01
C SER A 65 -7.78 -19.51 -17.57
N ALA A 66 -6.84 -19.70 -18.50
CA ALA A 66 -6.11 -18.61 -19.16
C ALA A 66 -7.01 -17.60 -19.92
N GLY A 67 -8.29 -17.92 -20.15
CA GLY A 67 -9.30 -17.05 -20.76
C GLY A 67 -10.23 -16.29 -19.79
N LYS A 68 -10.11 -16.50 -18.47
CA LYS A 68 -10.90 -15.79 -17.44
C LYS A 68 -10.09 -14.78 -16.62
N ARG A 69 -8.95 -14.36 -17.18
CA ARG A 69 -8.00 -13.37 -16.62
C ARG A 69 -8.60 -11.98 -16.32
N LEU A 70 -9.90 -11.77 -16.56
CA LEU A 70 -10.57 -10.47 -16.44
C LEU A 70 -11.85 -10.50 -15.58
N LEU A 71 -12.24 -11.64 -14.98
CA LEU A 71 -13.55 -11.80 -14.34
C LEU A 71 -13.49 -12.16 -12.83
N VAL A 72 -12.40 -11.81 -12.17
CA VAL A 72 -12.35 -11.63 -10.71
C VAL A 72 -11.76 -10.24 -10.53
N GLY A 73 -12.62 -9.26 -10.25
CA GLY A 73 -12.30 -7.84 -10.33
C GLY A 73 -11.34 -7.38 -9.25
N GLU A 74 -10.05 -7.70 -9.43
CA GLU A 74 -8.84 -7.26 -8.72
C GLU A 74 -8.08 -8.40 -8.03
N SER A 75 -7.19 -9.03 -8.79
CA SER A 75 -6.28 -10.05 -8.28
C SER A 75 -5.16 -9.37 -7.51
N LEU A 76 -5.22 -9.38 -6.18
CA LEU A 76 -4.03 -9.14 -5.35
C LEU A 76 -3.01 -10.25 -5.66
N PHE A 77 -1.79 -9.84 -6.01
CA PHE A 77 -0.68 -10.76 -6.27
C PHE A 77 0.22 -10.79 -5.04
N MET A 78 0.11 -11.86 -4.28
CA MET A 78 0.86 -12.07 -3.06
C MET A 78 1.96 -13.09 -3.30
N THR A 79 3.08 -12.94 -2.62
CA THR A 79 4.15 -13.95 -2.57
C THR A 79 4.17 -14.53 -1.16
N ALA A 80 4.14 -15.86 -1.06
CA ALA A 80 4.41 -16.56 0.19
C ALA A 80 5.88 -16.92 0.28
N PHE A 81 6.46 -16.62 1.43
CA PHE A 81 7.83 -16.93 1.78
C PHE A 81 7.79 -17.96 2.90
N THR A 82 8.18 -19.19 2.61
CA THR A 82 8.08 -20.31 3.56
C THR A 82 9.46 -20.82 3.93
N ASN A 83 9.72 -20.99 5.22
CA ASN A 83 10.94 -21.66 5.68
C ASN A 83 10.84 -23.18 5.41
N ILE A 84 11.64 -23.66 4.45
CA ILE A 84 11.74 -25.08 4.10
C ILE A 84 12.96 -25.76 4.74
N GLY A 85 13.72 -25.03 5.56
CA GLY A 85 14.84 -25.55 6.34
C GLY A 85 14.41 -26.16 7.66
N ASN A 86 15.39 -26.70 8.39
CA ASN A 86 15.19 -27.34 9.70
C ASN A 86 15.58 -26.44 10.89
N ALA A 87 15.95 -25.19 10.61
CA ALA A 87 16.32 -24.19 11.61
C ALA A 87 15.55 -22.90 11.34
N LYS A 88 15.46 -22.03 12.35
CA LYS A 88 14.89 -20.70 12.21
C LYS A 88 15.63 -19.91 11.11
N ARG A 89 14.87 -19.24 10.25
CA ARG A 89 15.37 -18.45 9.11
C ARG A 89 14.78 -17.06 9.12
N ARG A 90 15.49 -16.12 8.54
CA ARG A 90 15.09 -14.72 8.47
C ARG A 90 14.72 -14.29 7.06
N ILE A 91 13.73 -13.43 6.98
CA ILE A 91 13.38 -12.68 5.78
C ILE A 91 13.11 -11.23 6.15
N THR A 92 13.56 -10.30 5.31
CA THR A 92 13.44 -8.87 5.56
C THR A 92 12.60 -8.21 4.47
N PHE A 93 11.69 -7.35 4.90
CA PHE A 93 10.86 -6.52 4.02
C PHE A 93 11.13 -5.04 4.26
N ALA A 94 11.12 -4.25 3.18
CA ALA A 94 11.28 -2.81 3.21
C ALA A 94 10.37 -2.15 2.18
N SER A 95 9.84 -0.98 2.51
CA SER A 95 9.06 -0.17 1.58
C SER A 95 9.96 0.54 0.57
N PRO A 96 9.49 0.80 -0.67
CA PRO A 96 10.26 1.50 -1.69
C PRO A 96 10.44 3.02 -1.43
N TYR A 97 9.95 3.55 -0.31
CA TYR A 97 10.11 4.97 0.05
C TYR A 97 10.44 5.19 1.55
N PRO A 98 11.04 6.35 1.90
CA PRO A 98 11.43 6.67 3.28
C PRO A 98 10.25 6.65 4.25
N GLY A 99 10.41 5.95 5.37
CA GLY A 99 9.37 5.93 6.40
C GLY A 99 9.57 4.88 7.49
N LYS A 100 8.52 4.72 8.29
CA LYS A 100 8.48 3.87 9.47
C LYS A 100 7.50 2.71 9.29
N ILE A 101 7.74 1.62 10.03
CA ILE A 101 6.92 0.40 10.00
C ILE A 101 6.13 0.29 11.30
N ILE A 102 4.86 -0.08 11.18
CA ILE A 102 3.95 -0.31 12.30
C ILE A 102 3.60 -1.80 12.32
N ALA A 103 3.88 -2.45 13.46
CA ALA A 103 3.44 -3.81 13.72
C ALA A 103 1.99 -3.79 14.24
N MET A 104 1.11 -4.49 13.55
CA MET A 104 -0.33 -4.51 13.78
C MET A 104 -0.73 -5.91 14.25
N ASP A 105 -0.96 -6.07 15.54
CA ASP A 105 -1.54 -7.31 16.08
C ASP A 105 -3.05 -7.29 15.85
N LEU A 106 -3.53 -8.04 14.85
CA LEU A 106 -4.94 -8.05 14.49
C LEU A 106 -5.81 -8.60 15.63
N SER A 107 -5.29 -9.46 16.51
CA SER A 107 -6.03 -9.96 17.66
C SER A 107 -6.35 -8.85 18.68
N GLN A 108 -5.46 -7.85 18.80
CA GLN A 108 -5.67 -6.65 19.64
C GLN A 108 -6.52 -5.59 18.95
N LEU A 109 -6.67 -5.68 17.63
CA LEU A 109 -7.46 -4.78 16.79
C LEU A 109 -8.84 -5.37 16.43
N HIS A 110 -9.36 -6.28 17.28
CA HIS A 110 -10.65 -6.96 17.09
C HIS A 110 -10.78 -7.72 15.76
N GLY A 111 -9.66 -8.22 15.25
CA GLY A 111 -9.59 -9.08 14.08
C GLY A 111 -9.71 -8.39 12.74
N LYS A 112 -9.77 -7.05 12.68
CA LYS A 112 -9.86 -6.29 11.42
C LYS A 112 -9.13 -4.95 11.49
N LEU A 113 -8.26 -4.72 10.51
CA LEU A 113 -7.63 -3.42 10.23
C LEU A 113 -7.94 -3.02 8.79
N ILE A 114 -8.18 -1.73 8.53
CA ILE A 114 -8.25 -1.19 7.17
C ILE A 114 -6.98 -0.39 6.91
N CYS A 115 -6.25 -0.66 5.83
CA CYS A 115 -5.04 0.06 5.44
C CYS A 115 -5.06 0.48 3.98
N GLN A 116 -4.33 1.53 3.63
CA GLN A 116 -4.11 1.88 2.23
C GLN A 116 -3.31 0.75 1.57
N LYS A 117 -3.63 0.39 0.31
CA LYS A 117 -2.90 -0.62 -0.45
C LYS A 117 -1.37 -0.44 -0.38
N ASP A 118 -0.87 0.75 -0.72
CA ASP A 118 0.58 1.03 -0.72
C ASP A 118 1.21 1.03 0.69
N ALA A 119 0.39 1.02 1.75
CA ALA A 119 0.88 0.89 3.12
C ALA A 119 1.07 -0.58 3.53
N PHE A 120 0.41 -1.55 2.90
CA PHE A 120 0.57 -2.95 3.28
C PHE A 120 1.97 -3.46 2.93
N LEU A 121 2.68 -4.03 3.92
CA LEU A 121 4.06 -4.52 3.73
C LEU A 121 4.11 -6.04 3.67
N CYS A 122 3.70 -6.70 4.77
CA CYS A 122 3.62 -8.15 4.89
C CYS A 122 2.68 -8.56 6.04
N ALA A 123 2.28 -9.82 6.09
CA ALA A 123 1.49 -10.37 7.19
C ALA A 123 1.78 -11.86 7.41
N ALA A 124 1.43 -12.35 8.59
CA ALA A 124 1.45 -13.77 8.90
C ALA A 124 0.50 -14.55 7.99
N LYS A 125 0.89 -15.76 7.58
CA LYS A 125 0.00 -16.64 6.84
C LYS A 125 -1.27 -16.92 7.66
N GLY A 126 -2.41 -16.86 6.98
CA GLY A 126 -3.73 -16.94 7.57
C GLY A 126 -4.43 -15.57 7.69
N VAL A 127 -3.69 -14.46 7.61
CA VAL A 127 -4.31 -13.14 7.50
C VAL A 127 -4.96 -13.04 6.11
N SER A 128 -6.26 -12.81 6.08
CA SER A 128 -7.01 -12.56 4.85
C SER A 128 -6.84 -11.10 4.47
N ILE A 129 -6.45 -10.88 3.22
CA ILE A 129 -6.23 -9.57 2.63
C ILE A 129 -7.27 -9.42 1.52
N GLY A 130 -8.11 -8.40 1.62
CA GLY A 130 -9.12 -8.11 0.62
C GLY A 130 -9.27 -6.62 0.41
N ILE A 131 -10.03 -6.24 -0.59
CA ILE A 131 -10.35 -4.84 -0.84
C ILE A 131 -11.54 -4.47 0.06
N GLU A 132 -11.36 -3.46 0.91
CA GLU A 132 -12.44 -2.86 1.70
C GLU A 132 -13.20 -1.84 0.84
N PHE A 133 -12.46 -1.00 0.13
CA PHE A 133 -13.00 0.11 -0.63
C PHE A 133 -12.08 0.48 -1.77
N GLN A 134 -12.66 0.83 -2.91
CA GLN A 134 -11.93 1.38 -4.05
C GLN A 134 -12.71 2.55 -4.65
N LYS A 135 -12.01 3.66 -4.91
CA LYS A 135 -12.55 4.81 -5.65
C LYS A 135 -11.56 5.32 -6.67
N LYS A 136 -12.03 5.47 -7.92
CA LYS A 136 -11.23 6.02 -9.02
C LYS A 136 -11.05 7.53 -8.83
N LEU A 137 -9.97 7.92 -8.16
CA LEU A 137 -9.62 9.33 -7.89
C LEU A 137 -8.68 9.91 -8.94
N GLY A 138 -9.09 9.89 -10.22
CA GLY A 138 -8.26 10.38 -11.32
C GLY A 138 -7.01 9.52 -11.58
N THR A 139 -6.59 9.42 -12.84
CA THR A 139 -5.68 8.36 -13.31
C THR A 139 -4.18 8.61 -13.04
N GLY A 140 -3.79 9.73 -12.44
CA GLY A 140 -2.38 10.18 -12.45
C GLY A 140 -1.52 9.85 -11.22
N LEU A 141 -2.09 9.87 -10.00
CA LEU A 141 -1.29 9.89 -8.76
C LEU A 141 -1.38 8.61 -7.91
N PHE A 142 -2.30 7.70 -8.23
CA PHE A 142 -2.55 6.45 -7.49
C PHE A 142 -2.41 5.22 -8.42
N GLY A 143 -1.36 5.19 -9.25
CA GLY A 143 -1.03 4.02 -10.07
C GLY A 143 -2.07 3.60 -11.13
N GLY A 144 -3.03 4.46 -11.46
CA GLY A 144 -4.10 4.19 -12.45
C GLY A 144 -5.27 3.36 -11.92
N GLU A 145 -5.08 2.58 -10.85
CA GLU A 145 -6.14 1.79 -10.18
C GLU A 145 -7.05 2.65 -9.29
N GLY A 146 -6.56 3.83 -8.89
CA GLY A 146 -7.27 4.75 -8.00
C GLY A 146 -6.91 4.53 -6.54
N PHE A 147 -7.69 5.10 -5.64
CA PHE A 147 -7.47 4.97 -4.21
C PHE A 147 -8.10 3.68 -3.71
N ILE A 148 -7.26 2.77 -3.22
CA ILE A 148 -7.65 1.44 -2.73
C ILE A 148 -7.31 1.36 -1.24
N MET A 149 -8.33 0.96 -0.46
CA MET A 149 -8.19 0.54 0.93
C MET A 149 -8.39 -0.96 0.99
N GLU A 150 -7.46 -1.63 1.64
CA GLU A 150 -7.48 -3.05 1.91
C GLU A 150 -7.95 -3.31 3.34
N LYS A 151 -8.64 -4.43 3.54
CA LYS A 151 -8.94 -5.00 4.83
C LYS A 151 -7.98 -6.14 5.12
N LEU A 152 -7.41 -6.13 6.30
CA LEU A 152 -6.60 -7.20 6.87
C LEU A 152 -7.43 -7.86 7.98
N GLU A 153 -7.80 -9.12 7.81
CA GLU A 153 -8.69 -9.85 8.70
C GLU A 153 -8.02 -11.13 9.21
N GLY A 154 -8.10 -11.38 10.53
CA GLY A 154 -7.50 -12.55 11.17
C GLY A 154 -7.02 -12.27 12.59
N ASP A 155 -6.20 -13.16 13.14
CA ASP A 155 -5.67 -13.02 14.51
C ASP A 155 -4.13 -13.11 14.59
N GLY A 156 -3.46 -12.90 13.44
CA GLY A 156 -2.01 -12.85 13.32
C GLY A 156 -1.45 -11.43 13.24
N MET A 157 -0.13 -11.34 13.10
CA MET A 157 0.57 -10.08 12.86
C MET A 157 0.41 -9.62 11.41
N ALA A 158 0.18 -8.33 11.22
CA ALA A 158 0.35 -7.63 9.97
C ALA A 158 1.34 -6.47 10.15
N PHE A 159 1.99 -6.07 9.07
CA PHE A 159 2.95 -4.97 9.08
C PHE A 159 2.55 -3.98 7.99
N VAL A 160 2.44 -2.71 8.39
CA VAL A 160 2.15 -1.62 7.47
C VAL A 160 3.26 -0.58 7.52
N HIS A 161 3.47 0.12 6.42
CA HIS A 161 4.46 1.15 6.24
C HIS A 161 3.82 2.54 6.14
N SER A 162 4.46 3.53 6.75
CA SER A 162 4.06 4.93 6.76
C SER A 162 5.19 5.78 6.21
N GLY A 163 4.93 6.54 5.15
CA GLY A 163 5.90 7.44 4.54
C GLY A 163 6.22 8.65 5.42
N GLY A 164 7.50 8.89 5.68
CA GLY A 164 7.95 9.89 6.65
C GLY A 164 7.61 9.47 8.09
N MET A 165 6.97 10.37 8.86
CA MET A 165 6.59 10.10 10.25
C MET A 165 5.18 9.54 10.36
N ILE A 166 4.93 8.80 11.45
CA ILE A 166 3.62 8.29 11.83
C ILE A 166 2.99 9.23 12.86
N ILE A 167 1.73 9.58 12.65
CA ILE A 167 0.87 10.24 13.64
C ILE A 167 -0.26 9.28 13.96
N GLU A 168 -0.26 8.74 15.18
CA GLU A 168 -1.36 7.95 15.71
C GLU A 168 -2.37 8.88 16.40
N LYS A 169 -3.65 8.77 16.02
CA LYS A 169 -4.75 9.49 16.66
C LYS A 169 -5.86 8.54 17.06
N LYS A 170 -6.17 8.55 18.36
CA LYS A 170 -7.38 7.94 18.91
C LYS A 170 -8.51 8.96 18.88
N LEU A 171 -9.58 8.64 18.18
CA LEU A 171 -10.76 9.47 18.02
C LEU A 171 -11.88 8.98 18.94
N MET A 172 -12.48 9.91 19.68
CA MET A 172 -13.66 9.64 20.50
C MET A 172 -14.92 9.47 19.62
N PRO A 173 -16.00 8.84 20.12
CA PRO A 173 -17.25 8.76 19.39
C PRO A 173 -17.73 10.13 18.90
N GLY A 174 -17.91 10.28 17.59
CA GLY A 174 -18.35 11.53 16.96
C GLY A 174 -17.26 12.57 16.72
N GLU A 175 -16.04 12.38 17.22
CA GLU A 175 -14.90 13.22 16.89
C GLU A 175 -14.55 13.07 15.40
N LEU A 176 -14.40 14.18 14.69
CA LEU A 176 -14.18 14.20 13.25
C LEU A 176 -12.90 14.97 12.93
N ILE A 177 -12.06 14.38 12.09
CA ILE A 177 -10.92 15.05 11.47
C ILE A 177 -11.02 14.98 9.95
N LYS A 178 -10.39 15.94 9.27
CA LYS A 178 -10.20 15.93 7.82
C LYS A 178 -8.74 15.65 7.51
N VAL A 179 -8.48 14.72 6.61
CA VAL A 179 -7.13 14.26 6.27
C VAL A 179 -6.99 14.25 4.75
N ASP A 180 -5.83 14.67 4.23
CA ASP A 180 -5.49 14.39 2.83
C ASP A 180 -5.60 12.88 2.59
N THR A 181 -6.33 12.49 1.55
CA THR A 181 -6.64 11.09 1.28
C THR A 181 -5.38 10.22 1.16
N GLY A 182 -4.30 10.75 0.58
CA GLY A 182 -3.03 10.04 0.47
C GLY A 182 -2.28 9.89 1.80
N CYS A 183 -2.55 10.75 2.78
CA CYS A 183 -1.91 10.71 4.10
C CYS A 183 -2.48 9.64 5.04
N ILE A 184 -3.51 8.90 4.64
CA ILE A 184 -4.07 7.83 5.47
C ILE A 184 -3.25 6.57 5.28
N VAL A 185 -2.71 6.03 6.38
CA VAL A 185 -1.98 4.75 6.38
C VAL A 185 -2.94 3.62 6.69
N ALA A 186 -3.63 3.72 7.83
CA ALA A 186 -4.56 2.70 8.31
C ALA A 186 -5.55 3.28 9.32
N PHE A 187 -6.65 2.56 9.57
CA PHE A 187 -7.59 2.85 10.64
C PHE A 187 -8.32 1.59 11.11
N THR A 188 -8.79 1.62 12.37
CA THR A 188 -9.61 0.55 12.96
C THR A 188 -11.00 0.50 12.33
N HIS A 189 -11.61 -0.67 12.27
CA HIS A 189 -12.90 -0.91 11.60
C HIS A 189 -14.11 -0.11 12.13
N ASP A 190 -14.05 0.44 13.34
CA ASP A 190 -15.11 1.27 13.93
C ASP A 190 -15.17 2.70 13.38
N ILE A 191 -14.14 3.13 12.62
CA ILE A 191 -14.07 4.48 12.05
C ILE A 191 -15.00 4.62 10.84
N ASP A 192 -15.77 5.71 10.84
CA ASP A 192 -16.56 6.16 9.69
C ASP A 192 -15.69 7.01 8.75
N TYR A 193 -15.70 6.65 7.46
CA TYR A 193 -14.78 7.15 6.44
C TYR A 193 -15.53 7.57 5.17
N ASP A 194 -15.28 8.79 4.69
CA ASP A 194 -15.81 9.29 3.42
C ASP A 194 -14.80 10.15 2.67
N ILE A 195 -14.76 10.02 1.34
CA ILE A 195 -13.86 10.79 0.45
C ILE A 195 -14.64 11.89 -0.24
N GLN A 196 -14.25 13.14 0.04
CA GLN A 196 -14.89 14.33 -0.49
C GLN A 196 -13.99 15.05 -1.48
N PHE A 197 -14.58 15.45 -2.61
CA PHE A 197 -13.91 16.28 -3.61
C PHE A 197 -13.97 17.75 -3.18
N ILE A 198 -12.81 18.42 -3.17
CA ILE A 198 -12.68 19.78 -2.62
C ILE A 198 -13.08 20.85 -3.65
N GLY A 199 -13.15 20.50 -4.95
CA GLY A 199 -13.58 21.43 -6.00
C GLY A 199 -12.48 22.40 -6.45
N GLY A 200 -12.47 22.70 -7.77
CA GLY A 200 -11.70 23.78 -8.37
C GLY A 200 -10.59 23.32 -9.33
N ILE A 201 -10.84 23.48 -10.65
CA ILE A 201 -9.83 23.29 -11.71
C ILE A 201 -8.59 24.18 -11.47
N ARG A 202 -8.77 25.36 -10.87
CA ARG A 202 -7.64 26.23 -10.48
C ARG A 202 -6.76 25.62 -9.38
N ASN A 203 -7.32 24.97 -8.36
CA ASN A 203 -6.51 24.35 -7.30
C ASN A 203 -5.78 23.10 -7.81
N ALA A 204 -6.40 22.34 -8.73
CA ALA A 204 -5.80 21.18 -9.39
C ALA A 204 -4.56 21.54 -10.23
N ILE A 205 -4.62 22.68 -10.95
CA ILE A 205 -3.59 23.10 -11.90
C ILE A 205 -2.46 23.90 -11.21
N PHE A 206 -2.76 24.65 -10.14
CA PHE A 206 -1.80 25.56 -9.52
C PHE A 206 -1.29 25.11 -8.13
N GLY A 207 -1.93 24.14 -7.47
CA GLY A 207 -1.66 23.86 -6.04
C GLY A 207 -0.73 22.67 -5.77
N GLY A 208 -0.70 21.64 -6.61
CA GLY A 208 -0.03 20.37 -6.29
C GLY A 208 -0.54 19.69 -4.99
N GLU A 209 -1.64 20.19 -4.43
CA GLU A 209 -2.36 19.64 -3.28
C GLU A 209 -3.49 18.72 -3.80
N GLY A 210 -3.75 17.63 -3.08
CA GLY A 210 -4.72 16.61 -3.48
C GLY A 210 -6.12 17.19 -3.68
N LEU A 211 -6.80 16.77 -4.76
CA LEU A 211 -8.17 17.17 -5.09
C LEU A 211 -9.23 16.63 -4.13
N PHE A 212 -8.81 15.80 -3.17
CA PHE A 212 -9.68 15.01 -2.31
C PHE A 212 -9.14 15.01 -0.87
N PHE A 213 -9.99 15.37 0.10
CA PHE A 213 -9.76 15.02 1.50
C PHE A 213 -10.71 13.89 1.87
N ALA A 214 -10.35 13.15 2.90
CA ALA A 214 -11.27 12.25 3.57
C ALA A 214 -11.69 12.82 4.93
N THR A 215 -12.95 12.58 5.29
CA THR A 215 -13.43 12.72 6.65
C THR A 215 -13.23 11.40 7.38
N ILE A 216 -12.59 11.46 8.55
CA ILE A 216 -12.40 10.33 9.45
C ILE A 216 -13.15 10.68 10.73
N LYS A 217 -14.15 9.87 11.09
CA LYS A 217 -15.00 10.09 12.26
C LYS A 217 -14.97 8.89 13.19
N GLY A 218 -14.67 9.14 14.45
CA GLY A 218 -14.54 8.11 15.48
C GLY A 218 -15.89 7.52 15.93
N PRO A 219 -15.84 6.43 16.72
CA PRO A 219 -14.68 6.03 17.52
C PRO A 219 -13.65 5.17 16.78
N GLY A 220 -12.39 5.23 17.22
CA GLY A 220 -11.34 4.31 16.77
C GLY A 220 -9.95 4.93 16.72
N THR A 221 -8.99 4.25 16.11
CA THR A 221 -7.62 4.74 15.92
C THR A 221 -7.33 4.89 14.43
N VAL A 222 -6.71 6.00 14.05
CA VAL A 222 -6.22 6.28 12.70
C VAL A 222 -4.72 6.55 12.74
N TRP A 223 -3.98 5.99 11.79
CA TRP A 223 -2.56 6.22 11.56
C TRP A 223 -2.39 7.06 10.30
N ILE A 224 -1.68 8.18 10.44
CA ILE A 224 -1.51 9.19 9.39
C ILE A 224 -0.02 9.35 9.08
N GLN A 225 0.31 9.44 7.79
CA GLN A 225 1.68 9.66 7.29
C GLN A 225 1.92 11.10 6.86
N SER A 226 3.13 11.61 7.10
CA SER A 226 3.50 12.97 6.69
C SER A 226 3.91 13.08 5.21
N LEU A 227 4.46 12.00 4.64
CA LEU A 227 5.00 11.98 3.29
C LEU A 227 4.39 10.83 2.47
N PRO A 228 3.16 10.99 1.95
CA PRO A 228 2.56 9.96 1.12
C PRO A 228 3.29 9.84 -0.22
N VAL A 229 3.48 8.60 -0.68
CA VAL A 229 4.21 8.29 -1.93
C VAL A 229 3.61 8.99 -3.15
N SER A 230 2.28 9.14 -3.19
CA SER A 230 1.56 9.85 -4.26
C SER A 230 1.97 11.34 -4.36
N ARG A 231 2.22 12.00 -3.22
CA ARG A 231 2.69 13.39 -3.18
C ARG A 231 4.14 13.49 -3.64
N LEU A 232 4.99 12.56 -3.21
CA LEU A 232 6.39 12.50 -3.65
C LEU A 232 6.47 12.27 -5.18
N ALA A 233 5.72 11.30 -5.70
CA ALA A 233 5.64 10.99 -7.12
C ALA A 233 5.10 12.18 -7.94
N GLY A 234 4.03 12.82 -7.47
CA GLY A 234 3.48 14.03 -8.11
C GLY A 234 4.50 15.17 -8.21
N ARG A 235 5.31 15.38 -7.16
CA ARG A 235 6.39 16.38 -7.18
C ARG A 235 7.51 16.01 -8.14
N MET A 236 7.94 14.75 -8.16
CA MET A 236 8.95 14.27 -9.11
C MET A 236 8.50 14.43 -10.57
N MET A 237 7.24 14.08 -10.88
CA MET A 237 6.65 14.25 -12.20
C MET A 237 6.57 15.72 -12.63
N ALA A 238 6.23 16.64 -11.72
CA ALA A 238 6.22 18.06 -12.01
C ALA A 238 7.62 18.58 -12.40
N TYR A 239 8.67 18.15 -11.69
CA TYR A 239 10.06 18.49 -12.06
C TYR A 239 10.48 17.87 -13.39
N ALA A 240 10.09 16.62 -13.66
CA ALA A 240 10.42 15.95 -14.91
C ALA A 240 9.74 16.59 -16.14
N ASN A 241 8.51 17.07 -15.99
CA ASN A 241 7.75 17.71 -17.07
C ASN A 241 8.19 19.16 -17.36
N ASN A 242 8.68 19.89 -16.35
CA ASN A 242 9.24 21.24 -16.55
C ASN A 242 10.49 21.26 -17.44
N GLY A 243 11.18 20.13 -17.62
CA GLY A 243 12.30 20.00 -18.57
C GLY A 243 11.89 19.90 -20.05
N LYS A 244 10.59 19.79 -20.37
CA LYS A 244 10.09 19.70 -21.76
C LYS A 244 9.51 21.02 -22.31
N GLU A 245 9.19 22.00 -21.46
CA GLU A 245 8.53 23.23 -21.92
C GLU A 245 9.46 24.29 -22.51
N GLU A 246 10.76 24.28 -22.22
CA GLU A 246 11.69 25.24 -22.85
C GLU A 246 11.90 25.01 -24.36
N GLY A 247 11.57 23.83 -24.89
CA GLY A 247 11.70 23.51 -26.33
C GLY A 247 10.44 23.73 -27.17
N SER A 248 9.24 23.76 -26.57
CA SER A 248 7.98 23.71 -27.34
C SER A 248 7.32 25.07 -27.55
N VAL A 249 7.48 26.02 -26.62
CA VAL A 249 6.85 27.34 -26.75
C VAL A 249 7.61 28.21 -27.76
N LEU A 250 8.94 28.06 -27.84
CA LEU A 250 9.78 28.69 -28.87
C LEU A 250 9.67 28.00 -30.25
N GLY A 251 9.41 26.70 -30.30
CA GLY A 251 9.21 25.97 -31.57
C GLY A 251 7.90 26.29 -32.28
N GLY A 252 6.83 26.62 -31.51
CA GLY A 252 5.54 27.05 -32.05
C GLY A 252 5.55 28.49 -32.57
N LEU A 253 6.24 29.39 -31.87
CA LEU A 253 6.40 30.78 -32.30
C LEU A 253 7.46 30.93 -33.40
N GLY A 254 8.54 30.14 -33.39
CA GLY A 254 9.57 30.15 -34.44
C GLY A 254 9.05 29.78 -35.83
N ARG A 255 8.05 28.89 -35.93
CA ARG A 255 7.41 28.53 -37.22
C ARG A 255 6.41 29.57 -37.74
N MET A 256 5.97 30.52 -36.92
CA MET A 256 5.11 31.62 -37.36
C MET A 256 5.90 32.86 -37.81
N PHE A 257 7.19 32.95 -37.47
CA PHE A 257 8.08 34.05 -37.90
C PHE A 257 9.07 33.67 -38.99
N ASP A 258 9.25 32.37 -39.29
CA ASP A 258 10.15 31.87 -40.35
C ASP A 258 9.39 31.48 -41.63
N GLY A 259 8.25 32.13 -41.87
CA GLY A 259 7.38 31.94 -43.02
C GLY A 259 7.11 33.26 -43.73
N ASP A 260 8.16 33.84 -44.32
CA ASP A 260 8.16 34.50 -45.64
C ASP A 260 9.40 35.37 -45.79
N ASN A 261 10.38 34.86 -46.54
CA ASN A 261 11.19 35.67 -47.44
C ASN A 261 11.83 34.75 -48.50
N SER A 262 11.16 34.70 -49.66
CA SER A 262 11.70 34.51 -51.03
C SER A 262 12.80 33.47 -51.26
#